data_AF-V6U4T1-F1
#
_entry.id   AF-V6U4T1-F1
#
_cell.length_a   1.000
_cell.length_b   1.000
_cell.length_c   1.000
_cell.angle_alpha   90.00
_cell.angle_beta   90.00
_cell.angle_gamma   90.00
#
_symmetry.space_group_name_H-M   'P 1'
#
loop_
_entity.id
_entity.type
_entity.pdbx_description
1 polymer ?
#
loop_
_entity_poly.entity_id
_entity_poly.type
_entity_poly.pdbx_seq_one_letter_code
_entity_poly.pdbx_strand_id
1 'polypeptide(L)'
;MLLTILYFVSSTFAVVCKTGGQHTATCATEKCEMVSTTEVCTQCKDVGNVPIDGVCVDKADADDKCLKAEGTPIDDTDVTCGQCTNEHFLFKGGCYNVGTEPGNKICSGLDPENTALCKTCAAGYFKNPQAADNSDSCIACSDTTGDGTHVGIANCATCNPPTAAAGKNRNVATCTACDGDNYLRTDENSQTTSCVTAQNCGEGFFATTVEGIKRCVSCSDTGKGGIADCKT
;
A
#
# COMPACT_ATOMS: atom_id res chain seq x y z
N MET A 1 11.19 27.27 -33.48
CA MET A 1 11.56 26.27 -32.46
C MET A 1 10.62 26.42 -31.28
N LEU A 2 9.56 25.62 -31.26
CA LEU A 2 8.58 25.61 -30.17
C LEU A 2 9.05 24.53 -29.18
N LEU A 3 9.63 24.93 -28.05
CA LEU A 3 9.96 23.99 -26.97
C LEU A 3 8.67 23.66 -26.21
N THR A 4 8.04 22.54 -26.55
CA THR A 4 7.07 21.89 -25.66
C THR A 4 7.84 21.14 -24.58
N ILE A 5 7.94 21.74 -23.40
CA ILE A 5 8.37 21.03 -22.19
C ILE A 5 7.19 20.14 -21.77
N LEU A 6 7.21 18.88 -22.22
CA LEU A 6 6.33 17.85 -21.69
C LEU A 6 6.85 17.46 -20.30
N TYR A 7 6.32 18.11 -19.26
CA TYR A 7 6.39 17.61 -17.88
C TYR A 7 5.53 16.35 -17.78
N PHE A 8 6.06 15.22 -18.23
CA PHE A 8 5.55 13.92 -17.79
C PHE A 8 6.04 13.70 -16.36
N VAL A 9 5.23 14.11 -15.38
CA VAL A 9 5.33 13.55 -14.04
C VAL A 9 4.51 12.26 -14.05
N SER A 10 4.99 11.25 -14.78
CA SER A 10 4.49 9.88 -14.64
C SER A 10 5.08 9.30 -13.37
N SER A 11 4.60 9.78 -12.21
CA SER A 11 4.86 9.15 -10.92
C SER A 11 3.90 7.98 -10.71
N THR A 12 3.93 7.02 -11.63
CA THR A 12 3.55 5.66 -11.27
C THR A 12 4.74 5.10 -10.51
N PHE A 13 4.67 5.07 -9.18
CA PHE A 13 5.68 4.43 -8.34
C PHE A 13 5.58 2.91 -8.57
N ALA A 14 6.14 2.48 -9.68
CA ALA A 14 6.41 1.10 -9.96
C ALA A 14 7.75 0.80 -9.26
N VAL A 15 7.75 -0.12 -8.29
CA VAL A 15 8.94 -0.35 -7.46
C VAL A 15 9.89 -1.28 -8.21
N VAL A 16 11.09 -0.78 -8.49
CA VAL A 16 12.15 -1.53 -9.17
C VAL A 16 12.60 -2.68 -8.28
N CYS A 17 12.64 -3.89 -8.85
CA CYS A 17 13.18 -5.06 -8.18
C CYS A 17 14.65 -4.87 -7.79
N LYS A 18 15.02 -5.31 -6.59
CA LYS A 18 16.39 -5.22 -6.05
C LYS A 18 17.38 -5.90 -7.00
N THR A 19 18.38 -5.14 -7.44
CA THR A 19 19.42 -5.63 -8.36
C THR A 19 20.10 -6.88 -7.81
N GLY A 20 20.13 -7.96 -8.61
CA GLY A 20 20.72 -9.24 -8.24
C GLY A 20 19.83 -10.16 -7.39
N GLY A 21 18.59 -9.76 -7.10
CA GLY A 21 17.59 -10.60 -6.44
C GLY A 21 16.89 -11.57 -7.40
N GLN A 22 16.24 -12.61 -6.87
CA GLN A 22 15.53 -13.63 -7.65
C GLN A 22 14.43 -13.01 -8.54
N HIS A 23 13.74 -11.97 -8.05
CA HIS A 23 12.68 -11.31 -8.81
C HIS A 23 13.17 -10.54 -10.03
N THR A 24 14.45 -10.14 -10.11
CA THR A 24 14.96 -9.42 -11.30
C THR A 24 14.95 -10.27 -12.58
N ALA A 25 14.94 -11.60 -12.44
CA ALA A 25 14.90 -12.52 -13.58
C ALA A 25 13.46 -12.83 -14.02
N THR A 26 12.54 -12.98 -13.06
CA THR A 26 11.20 -13.56 -13.28
C THR A 26 10.06 -12.55 -13.16
N CYS A 27 10.28 -11.44 -12.47
CA CYS A 27 9.28 -10.38 -12.31
C CYS A 27 9.40 -9.35 -13.44
N ALA A 28 8.26 -8.84 -13.89
CA ALA A 28 8.25 -7.77 -14.87
C ALA A 28 8.92 -6.51 -14.30
N THR A 29 9.50 -5.68 -15.19
CA THR A 29 10.21 -4.46 -14.79
C THR A 29 9.30 -3.56 -13.95
N GLU A 30 9.80 -3.12 -12.80
CA GLU A 30 9.09 -2.23 -11.87
C GLU A 30 7.82 -2.85 -11.24
N LYS A 31 7.69 -4.19 -11.28
CA LYS A 31 6.58 -4.93 -10.69
C LYS A 31 6.95 -5.65 -9.40
N CYS A 32 7.99 -5.20 -8.71
CA CYS A 32 8.25 -5.65 -7.35
C CYS A 32 7.52 -4.77 -6.34
N GLU A 33 7.35 -5.26 -5.12
CA GLU A 33 6.84 -4.50 -3.96
C GLU A 33 7.55 -5.01 -2.70
N MET A 34 7.60 -4.19 -1.65
CA MET A 34 8.09 -4.62 -0.35
C MET A 34 6.90 -4.89 0.58
N VAL A 35 6.77 -6.13 1.01
CA VAL A 35 5.84 -6.53 2.07
C VAL A 35 6.68 -6.75 3.33
N SER A 36 6.67 -5.75 4.22
CA SER A 36 7.61 -5.67 5.33
C SER A 36 9.06 -5.77 4.82
N THR A 37 9.81 -6.81 5.18
CA THR A 37 11.19 -7.05 4.72
C THR A 37 11.29 -7.97 3.51
N THR A 38 10.18 -8.53 3.05
CA THR A 38 10.12 -9.46 1.92
C THR A 38 9.84 -8.70 0.64
N GLU A 39 10.72 -8.84 -0.35
CA GLU A 39 10.43 -8.38 -1.71
C GLU A 39 9.50 -9.39 -2.37
N VAL A 40 8.45 -8.92 -3.04
CA VAL A 40 7.46 -9.75 -3.73
C VAL A 40 7.29 -9.26 -5.16
N CYS A 41 6.98 -10.18 -6.06
CA CYS A 41 6.56 -9.86 -7.42
C CYS A 41 5.04 -9.71 -7.50
N THR A 42 4.58 -8.68 -8.20
CA THR A 42 3.16 -8.36 -8.42
C THR A 42 2.69 -8.66 -9.85
N GLN A 43 3.63 -8.91 -10.77
CA GLN A 43 3.33 -9.32 -12.13
C GLN A 43 4.53 -10.04 -12.73
N CYS A 44 4.32 -11.26 -13.20
CA CYS A 44 5.36 -12.06 -13.80
C CYS A 44 5.76 -11.55 -15.18
N LYS A 45 7.02 -11.73 -15.51
CA LYS A 45 7.59 -11.32 -16.79
C LYS A 45 7.19 -12.28 -17.91
N ASP A 46 7.23 -13.56 -17.61
CA ASP A 46 7.00 -14.63 -18.58
C ASP A 46 5.54 -15.08 -18.50
N VAL A 47 4.88 -15.12 -19.66
CA VAL A 47 3.48 -15.58 -19.77
C VAL A 47 3.34 -17.03 -19.32
N GLY A 48 2.16 -17.39 -18.80
CA GLY A 48 1.92 -18.69 -18.19
C GLY A 48 2.52 -18.83 -16.78
N ASN A 49 3.06 -17.75 -16.22
CA ASN A 49 3.47 -17.69 -14.82
C ASN A 49 2.69 -16.62 -14.07
N VAL A 50 2.33 -16.89 -12.82
CA VAL A 50 1.56 -15.96 -11.99
C VAL A 50 2.19 -15.81 -10.60
N PRO A 51 2.01 -14.67 -9.90
CA PRO A 51 2.57 -14.48 -8.58
C PRO A 51 1.76 -15.24 -7.50
N ILE A 52 2.41 -16.20 -6.85
CA ILE A 52 1.93 -16.90 -5.65
C ILE A 52 2.90 -16.62 -4.51
N ASP A 53 2.40 -16.07 -3.41
CA ASP A 53 3.20 -15.63 -2.26
C ASP A 53 4.37 -14.71 -2.66
N GLY A 54 4.17 -13.92 -3.71
CA GLY A 54 5.16 -13.01 -4.28
C GLY A 54 6.18 -13.65 -5.21
N VAL A 55 6.13 -14.95 -5.46
CA VAL A 55 7.03 -15.68 -6.37
C VAL A 55 6.29 -16.02 -7.66
N CYS A 56 6.94 -15.80 -8.80
CA CYS A 56 6.41 -16.25 -10.08
C CYS A 56 6.54 -17.77 -10.22
N VAL A 57 5.41 -18.44 -10.36
CA VAL A 57 5.33 -19.90 -10.54
C VAL A 57 4.55 -20.22 -11.81
N ASP A 58 4.80 -21.39 -12.39
CA ASP A 58 4.09 -21.87 -13.59
C ASP A 58 2.60 -22.07 -13.27
N LYS A 59 1.73 -21.83 -14.25
CA LYS A 59 0.28 -21.99 -14.12
C LYS A 59 -0.13 -23.37 -13.58
N ALA A 60 0.64 -24.42 -13.87
CA ALA A 60 0.37 -25.78 -13.39
C ALA A 60 0.57 -25.93 -11.87
N ASP A 61 1.39 -25.08 -11.25
CA ASP A 61 1.64 -25.07 -9.80
C ASP A 61 0.72 -24.09 -9.04
N ALA A 62 -0.02 -23.25 -9.79
CA ALA A 62 -0.90 -22.19 -9.28
C ALA A 62 -2.40 -22.47 -9.48
N ASP A 63 -2.78 -23.55 -10.18
CA ASP A 63 -4.14 -23.82 -10.63
C ASP A 63 -5.19 -23.90 -9.51
N ASP A 64 -4.80 -24.35 -8.31
CA ASP A 64 -5.64 -24.43 -7.12
C ASP A 64 -5.65 -23.17 -6.25
N LYS A 65 -4.83 -22.16 -6.59
CA LYS A 65 -4.65 -20.92 -5.81
C LYS A 65 -5.06 -19.67 -6.58
N CYS A 66 -5.01 -19.70 -7.90
CA CYS A 66 -5.09 -18.54 -8.77
C CYS A 66 -5.98 -18.80 -9.98
N LEU A 67 -6.95 -17.92 -10.15
CA LEU A 67 -7.88 -17.91 -11.27
C LEU A 67 -7.85 -16.55 -11.97
N LYS A 68 -8.46 -16.48 -13.15
CA LYS A 68 -8.79 -15.21 -13.81
C LYS A 68 -9.86 -14.44 -13.04
N ALA A 69 -10.03 -13.17 -13.36
CA ALA A 69 -10.98 -12.27 -12.71
C ALA A 69 -12.45 -12.73 -12.82
N GLU A 70 -12.76 -13.58 -13.79
CA GLU A 70 -14.07 -14.20 -14.02
C GLU A 70 -14.22 -15.58 -13.36
N GLY A 71 -13.24 -16.03 -12.57
CA GLY A 71 -13.26 -17.34 -11.90
C GLY A 71 -12.97 -18.53 -12.82
N THR A 72 -12.34 -18.29 -13.96
CA THR A 72 -11.91 -19.35 -14.90
C THR A 72 -10.43 -19.68 -14.71
N PRO A 73 -9.96 -20.87 -15.11
CA PRO A 73 -8.54 -21.23 -15.00
C PRO A 73 -7.63 -20.26 -15.75
N ILE A 74 -6.47 -19.99 -15.16
CA ILE A 74 -5.36 -19.28 -15.83
C ILE A 74 -4.80 -20.09 -17.01
N ASP A 75 -4.22 -19.42 -18.00
CA ASP A 75 -3.66 -20.00 -19.21
C ASP A 75 -2.26 -19.45 -19.58
N ASP A 76 -1.76 -19.83 -20.76
CA ASP A 76 -0.42 -19.48 -21.25
C ASP A 76 -0.25 -18.00 -21.64
N THR A 77 -1.25 -17.16 -21.35
CA THR A 77 -1.20 -15.70 -21.58
C THR A 77 -1.20 -14.91 -20.28
N ASP A 78 -1.57 -15.52 -19.15
CA ASP A 78 -1.67 -14.83 -17.88
C ASP A 78 -0.30 -14.56 -17.27
N VAL A 79 -0.19 -13.41 -16.59
CA VAL A 79 1.00 -12.95 -15.88
C VAL A 79 0.71 -12.49 -14.44
N THR A 80 -0.56 -12.57 -14.05
CA THR A 80 -1.11 -12.14 -12.76
C THR A 80 -2.31 -13.01 -12.41
N CYS A 81 -2.66 -13.05 -11.12
CA CYS A 81 -3.90 -13.60 -10.63
C CYS A 81 -5.02 -12.54 -10.69
N GLY A 82 -6.21 -13.00 -11.07
CA GLY A 82 -7.43 -12.18 -11.07
C GLY A 82 -8.39 -12.54 -9.95
N GLN A 83 -8.34 -13.77 -9.42
CA GLN A 83 -9.00 -14.20 -8.19
C GLN A 83 -8.13 -15.23 -7.48
N CYS A 84 -8.37 -15.41 -6.17
CA CYS A 84 -7.62 -16.34 -5.35
C CYS A 84 -8.51 -17.40 -4.72
N THR A 85 -7.92 -18.54 -4.39
CA THR A 85 -8.59 -19.68 -3.76
C THR A 85 -7.69 -20.29 -2.68
N ASN A 86 -8.15 -21.34 -2.00
CA ASN A 86 -7.34 -22.11 -1.06
C ASN A 86 -6.67 -21.25 0.03
N GLU A 87 -7.45 -20.39 0.70
CA GLU A 87 -7.00 -19.48 1.77
C GLU A 87 -6.00 -18.40 1.34
N HIS A 88 -5.92 -18.11 0.03
CA HIS A 88 -5.16 -16.99 -0.50
C HIS A 88 -6.08 -15.81 -0.79
N PHE A 89 -5.61 -14.60 -0.52
CA PHE A 89 -6.31 -13.37 -0.87
C PHE A 89 -5.57 -12.60 -1.96
N LEU A 90 -6.32 -11.82 -2.74
CA LEU A 90 -5.77 -11.01 -3.82
C LEU A 90 -5.12 -9.73 -3.27
N PHE A 91 -3.89 -9.48 -3.70
CA PHE A 91 -3.16 -8.24 -3.44
C PHE A 91 -2.25 -7.92 -4.63
N LYS A 92 -2.47 -6.78 -5.29
CA LYS A 92 -1.68 -6.30 -6.44
C LYS A 92 -1.44 -7.38 -7.50
N GLY A 93 -2.47 -8.14 -7.87
CA GLY A 93 -2.38 -9.16 -8.93
C GLY A 93 -1.65 -10.45 -8.54
N GLY A 94 -1.33 -10.66 -7.26
CA GLY A 94 -0.84 -11.94 -6.75
C GLY A 94 -1.76 -12.53 -5.69
N CYS A 95 -1.68 -13.85 -5.51
CA CYS A 95 -2.40 -14.56 -4.46
C CYS A 95 -1.47 -14.88 -3.29
N TYR A 96 -1.86 -14.47 -2.09
CA TYR A 96 -1.03 -14.56 -0.88
C TYR A 96 -1.73 -15.34 0.22
N ASN A 97 -1.05 -16.33 0.79
CA ASN A 97 -1.59 -17.15 1.86
C ASN A 97 -1.65 -16.39 3.19
N VAL A 98 -2.79 -16.42 3.89
CA VAL A 98 -2.93 -15.72 5.18
C VAL A 98 -2.09 -16.32 6.31
N GLY A 99 -1.75 -17.61 6.22
CA GLY A 99 -1.06 -18.35 7.27
C GLY A 99 0.47 -18.24 7.20
N THR A 100 1.03 -17.85 6.06
CA THR A 100 2.47 -17.82 5.82
C THR A 100 2.98 -16.44 5.40
N GLU A 101 4.26 -16.19 5.63
CA GLU A 101 4.90 -15.00 5.07
C GLU A 101 5.05 -15.17 3.55
N PRO A 102 4.81 -14.11 2.75
CA PRO A 102 4.57 -12.73 3.20
C PRO A 102 3.09 -12.38 3.43
N GLY A 103 2.13 -13.23 3.05
CA GLY A 103 0.70 -12.91 3.09
C GLY A 103 0.16 -12.56 4.49
N ASN A 104 0.66 -13.22 5.53
CA ASN A 104 0.31 -12.91 6.92
C ASN A 104 0.74 -11.49 7.40
N LYS A 105 1.61 -10.80 6.64
CA LYS A 105 1.98 -9.39 6.90
C LYS A 105 1.06 -8.39 6.23
N ILE A 106 0.23 -8.83 5.28
CA ILE A 106 -0.79 -8.01 4.62
C ILE A 106 -2.15 -8.29 5.24
N CYS A 107 -2.45 -9.57 5.50
CA CYS A 107 -3.71 -10.04 6.05
C CYS A 107 -3.52 -10.76 7.38
N SER A 108 -4.35 -10.43 8.36
CA SER A 108 -4.36 -11.07 9.68
C SER A 108 -5.59 -11.94 9.95
N GLY A 109 -6.56 -11.93 9.03
CA GLY A 109 -7.76 -12.75 9.11
C GLY A 109 -8.58 -12.72 7.83
N LEU A 110 -8.92 -13.90 7.33
CA LEU A 110 -9.80 -14.08 6.17
C LEU A 110 -11.27 -13.88 6.55
N ASP A 111 -12.11 -13.68 5.54
CA ASP A 111 -13.56 -13.68 5.72
C ASP A 111 -14.05 -15.13 5.97
N PRO A 112 -14.81 -15.40 7.05
CA PRO A 112 -15.30 -16.75 7.33
C PRO A 112 -16.25 -17.31 6.27
N GLU A 113 -16.95 -16.44 5.53
CA GLU A 113 -17.87 -16.84 4.46
C GLU A 113 -17.15 -16.98 3.11
N ASN A 114 -15.97 -16.37 3.00
CA ASN A 114 -15.17 -16.40 1.79
C ASN A 114 -13.66 -16.31 2.12
N THR A 115 -13.02 -17.47 2.13
CA THR A 115 -11.59 -17.60 2.45
C THR A 115 -10.67 -17.04 1.38
N ALA A 116 -11.19 -16.50 0.26
CA ALA A 116 -10.41 -15.76 -0.72
C ALA A 116 -10.27 -14.26 -0.39
N LEU A 117 -10.97 -13.77 0.64
CA LEU A 117 -10.97 -12.36 1.01
C LEU A 117 -10.27 -12.11 2.32
N CYS A 118 -9.39 -11.12 2.34
CA CYS A 118 -8.90 -10.62 3.62
C CYS A 118 -9.97 -9.77 4.30
N LYS A 119 -10.48 -10.23 5.44
CA LYS A 119 -11.44 -9.49 6.26
C LYS A 119 -10.75 -8.45 7.14
N THR A 120 -9.58 -8.79 7.68
CA THR A 120 -8.82 -7.94 8.60
C THR A 120 -7.38 -7.79 8.10
N CYS A 121 -7.09 -6.65 7.50
CA CYS A 121 -5.74 -6.29 7.07
C CYS A 121 -4.82 -6.11 8.28
N ALA A 122 -3.55 -6.49 8.11
CA ALA A 122 -2.51 -6.32 9.11
C ALA A 122 -2.11 -4.84 9.26
N ALA A 123 -1.34 -4.55 10.32
CA ALA A 123 -0.82 -3.20 10.56
C ALA A 123 0.00 -2.70 9.35
N GLY A 124 -0.22 -1.44 8.97
CA GLY A 124 0.36 -0.85 7.76
C GLY A 124 -0.48 -1.04 6.49
N TYR A 125 -1.64 -1.68 6.61
CA TYR A 125 -2.63 -1.81 5.56
C TYR A 125 -4.01 -1.43 6.10
N PHE A 126 -4.88 -0.94 5.22
CA PHE A 126 -6.30 -0.76 5.52
C PHE A 126 -7.14 -1.61 4.56
N LYS A 127 -8.33 -2.02 5.01
CA LYS A 127 -9.26 -2.78 4.17
C LYS A 127 -9.71 -1.92 2.99
N ASN A 128 -9.55 -2.46 1.79
CA ASN A 128 -10.08 -1.83 0.60
C ASN A 128 -11.63 -1.79 0.68
N PRO A 129 -12.26 -0.60 0.63
CA PRO A 129 -13.73 -0.52 0.62
C PRO A 129 -14.37 -1.20 -0.59
N GLN A 130 -13.62 -1.43 -1.66
CA GLN A 130 -14.05 -2.15 -2.87
C GLN A 130 -13.58 -3.61 -2.90
N ALA A 131 -13.10 -4.16 -1.77
CA ALA A 131 -12.66 -5.56 -1.69
C ALA A 131 -13.76 -6.54 -2.12
N ALA A 132 -13.41 -7.41 -3.07
CA ALA A 132 -14.21 -8.47 -3.65
C ALA A 132 -13.27 -9.55 -4.19
N ASP A 133 -13.80 -10.67 -4.68
CA ASP A 133 -12.99 -11.85 -5.04
C ASP A 133 -11.96 -11.55 -6.13
N ASN A 134 -12.25 -10.53 -6.93
CA ASN A 134 -11.46 -10.06 -8.06
C ASN A 134 -10.85 -8.66 -7.87
N SER A 135 -10.76 -8.19 -6.63
CA SER A 135 -10.12 -6.94 -6.30
C SER A 135 -9.25 -7.07 -5.04
N ASP A 136 -8.26 -6.19 -4.92
CA ASP A 136 -7.35 -6.23 -3.79
C ASP A 136 -8.11 -6.11 -2.46
N SER A 137 -7.84 -7.02 -1.53
CA SER A 137 -8.51 -7.00 -0.23
C SER A 137 -8.01 -5.87 0.68
N CYS A 138 -6.72 -5.54 0.57
CA CYS A 138 -6.02 -4.58 1.43
C CYS A 138 -5.23 -3.59 0.59
N ILE A 139 -5.16 -2.34 1.05
CA ILE A 139 -4.33 -1.29 0.45
C ILE A 139 -3.28 -0.88 1.48
N ALA A 140 -2.02 -0.79 1.07
CA ALA A 140 -0.95 -0.35 1.96
C ALA A 140 -1.16 1.13 2.34
N CYS A 141 -0.85 1.48 3.59
CA CYS A 141 -0.96 2.85 4.07
C CYS A 141 -0.07 3.82 3.30
N SER A 142 1.00 3.34 2.68
CA SER A 142 1.91 4.10 1.83
C SER A 142 1.54 4.12 0.34
N ASP A 143 0.54 3.36 -0.09
CA ASP A 143 0.19 3.23 -1.50
C ASP A 143 -0.64 4.42 -1.99
N THR A 144 0.02 5.37 -2.65
CA THR A 144 -0.64 6.57 -3.20
C THR A 144 -1.50 6.31 -4.44
N THR A 145 -1.51 5.08 -4.96
CA THR A 145 -2.30 4.65 -6.12
C THR A 145 -3.56 3.93 -5.69
N GLY A 146 -3.44 2.96 -4.77
CA GLY A 146 -4.53 2.16 -4.24
C GLY A 146 -5.42 1.54 -5.32
N ASP A 147 -6.75 1.59 -5.13
CA ASP A 147 -7.74 1.13 -6.13
C ASP A 147 -8.15 2.24 -7.14
N GLY A 148 -7.46 3.38 -7.12
CA GLY A 148 -7.79 4.59 -7.88
C GLY A 148 -8.77 5.54 -7.19
N THR A 149 -9.57 5.05 -6.22
CA THR A 149 -10.53 5.84 -5.43
C THR A 149 -10.08 5.99 -3.98
N HIS A 150 -9.57 4.94 -3.37
CA HIS A 150 -9.07 4.84 -2.00
C HIS A 150 -7.57 4.69 -2.05
N VAL A 151 -6.86 5.60 -1.39
CA VAL A 151 -5.40 5.66 -1.48
C VAL A 151 -4.78 5.90 -0.10
N GLY A 152 -3.57 5.41 0.07
CA GLY A 152 -2.68 5.75 1.18
C GLY A 152 -2.00 7.11 1.02
N ILE A 153 -1.00 7.34 1.86
CA ILE A 153 -0.19 8.56 1.93
C ILE A 153 1.28 8.16 1.87
N ALA A 154 2.05 8.78 0.98
CA ALA A 154 3.50 8.51 0.88
C ALA A 154 4.19 8.59 2.25
N ASN A 155 5.08 7.63 2.52
CA ASN A 155 5.82 7.49 3.78
C ASN A 155 4.94 7.28 5.02
N CYS A 156 3.69 6.82 4.87
CA CYS A 156 2.84 6.46 5.99
C CYS A 156 3.05 5.00 6.40
N ALA A 157 3.44 4.76 7.65
CA ALA A 157 3.68 3.41 8.19
C ALA A 157 2.37 2.77 8.68
N THR A 158 1.49 3.54 9.31
CA THR A 158 0.19 3.07 9.81
C THR A 158 -0.88 4.10 9.55
N CYS A 159 -2.10 3.65 9.26
CA CYS A 159 -3.21 4.51 8.89
C CYS A 159 -4.55 3.92 9.29
N ASN A 160 -5.55 4.79 9.38
CA ASN A 160 -6.95 4.43 9.43
C ASN A 160 -7.54 4.51 8.01
N PRO A 161 -8.53 3.64 7.68
CA PRO A 161 -9.20 3.70 6.39
C PRO A 161 -9.84 5.08 6.16
N PRO A 162 -10.02 5.50 4.90
CA PRO A 162 -10.70 6.75 4.60
C PRO A 162 -12.10 6.79 5.25
N THR A 163 -12.38 7.84 6.02
CA THR A 163 -13.74 8.12 6.47
C THR A 163 -14.52 8.64 5.27
N ALA A 164 -15.65 8.03 4.95
CA ALA A 164 -16.47 8.44 3.81
C ALA A 164 -16.79 9.94 3.88
N ALA A 165 -16.15 10.74 3.03
CA ALA A 165 -16.50 12.13 2.80
C ALA A 165 -16.77 12.28 1.29
N ALA A 166 -18.05 12.17 0.95
CA ALA A 166 -18.58 12.47 -0.37
C ALA A 166 -18.10 13.87 -0.81
N GLY A 167 -17.34 13.94 -1.91
CA GLY A 167 -17.09 15.21 -2.60
C GLY A 167 -15.66 15.49 -3.09
N LYS A 168 -14.68 14.60 -2.86
CA LYS A 168 -13.36 14.70 -3.52
C LYS A 168 -13.06 13.41 -4.27
N ASN A 169 -12.48 13.55 -5.47
CA ASN A 169 -12.25 12.44 -6.41
C ASN A 169 -11.30 11.32 -5.91
N ARG A 170 -10.73 11.44 -4.70
CA ARG A 170 -9.91 10.42 -4.03
C ARG A 170 -10.13 10.47 -2.52
N ASN A 171 -10.53 9.34 -1.95
CA ASN A 171 -10.70 9.07 -0.52
C ASN A 171 -9.34 8.65 0.09
N VAL A 172 -8.63 9.59 0.70
CA VAL A 172 -7.29 9.35 1.25
C VAL A 172 -7.39 8.79 2.68
N ALA A 173 -6.58 7.78 3.00
CA ALA A 173 -6.45 7.22 4.34
C ALA A 173 -5.95 8.29 5.33
N THR A 174 -6.19 8.11 6.62
CA THR A 174 -5.65 9.00 7.65
C THR A 174 -4.42 8.38 8.27
N CYS A 175 -3.25 8.95 8.01
CA CYS A 175 -2.00 8.48 8.59
C CYS A 175 -1.96 8.70 10.10
N THR A 176 -1.53 7.68 10.85
CA THR A 176 -1.42 7.69 12.31
C THR A 176 0.03 7.62 12.78
N ALA A 177 0.94 7.10 11.96
CA ALA A 177 2.38 7.17 12.16
C ALA A 177 3.11 7.11 10.81
N CYS A 178 4.22 7.85 10.71
CA CYS A 178 5.04 7.90 9.52
C CYS A 178 6.19 6.91 9.58
N ASP A 179 6.66 6.48 8.41
CA ASP A 179 7.79 5.58 8.26
C ASP A 179 9.14 6.33 8.36
N GLY A 180 10.15 5.63 8.87
CA GLY A 180 11.52 6.13 9.02
C GLY A 180 11.64 7.41 9.85
N ASP A 181 12.25 8.44 9.27
CA ASP A 181 12.53 9.73 9.91
C ASP A 181 11.51 10.83 9.60
N ASN A 182 10.36 10.44 9.06
CA ASN A 182 9.27 11.36 8.81
C ASN A 182 8.45 11.62 10.08
N TYR A 183 7.84 12.80 10.13
CA TYR A 183 7.01 13.31 11.19
C TYR A 183 5.58 13.43 10.67
N LEU A 184 4.64 12.95 11.47
CA LEU A 184 3.22 13.09 11.19
C LEU A 184 2.81 14.56 11.35
N ARG A 185 2.34 15.14 10.26
CA ARG A 185 1.72 16.46 10.25
C ARG A 185 0.23 16.32 10.03
N THR A 186 -0.55 17.01 10.85
CA THR A 186 -2.00 17.13 10.69
C THR A 186 -2.32 18.58 10.37
N ASP A 187 -3.04 18.82 9.28
CA ASP A 187 -3.55 20.14 8.96
C ASP A 187 -4.73 20.47 9.88
N GLU A 188 -4.62 21.53 10.67
CA GLU A 188 -5.62 21.89 11.70
C GLU A 188 -7.00 22.23 11.13
N ASN A 189 -7.07 22.64 9.86
CA ASN A 189 -8.33 23.05 9.22
C ASN A 189 -9.06 21.85 8.62
N SER A 190 -8.34 21.06 7.83
CA SER A 190 -8.89 19.96 7.04
C SER A 190 -8.80 18.61 7.74
N GLN A 191 -8.05 18.52 8.84
CA GLN A 191 -7.72 17.29 9.56
C GLN A 191 -7.00 16.25 8.69
N THR A 192 -6.50 16.66 7.51
CA THR A 192 -5.73 15.80 6.62
C THR A 192 -4.35 15.56 7.22
N THR A 193 -3.81 14.37 6.95
CA THR A 193 -2.52 13.95 7.49
C THR A 193 -1.51 13.80 6.37
N SER A 194 -0.24 14.09 6.68
CA SER A 194 0.89 13.87 5.78
C SER A 194 2.13 13.49 6.58
N CYS A 195 3.08 12.87 5.89
CA CYS A 195 4.38 12.51 6.45
C CYS A 195 5.46 13.40 5.82
N VAL A 196 6.12 14.19 6.66
CA VAL A 196 7.09 15.20 6.22
C VAL A 196 8.39 15.06 7.00
N THR A 197 9.50 15.55 6.46
CA THR A 197 10.75 15.63 7.24
C THR A 197 10.63 16.68 8.36
N ALA A 198 11.50 16.62 9.36
CA ALA A 198 11.49 17.55 10.49
C ALA A 198 11.50 19.03 10.08
N GLN A 199 12.26 19.37 9.03
CA GLN A 199 12.38 20.73 8.50
C GLN A 199 11.09 21.21 7.82
N ASN A 200 10.23 20.28 7.40
CA ASN A 200 9.01 20.52 6.66
C ASN A 200 7.75 20.49 7.55
N CYS A 201 7.91 20.53 8.88
CA CYS A 201 6.79 20.77 9.79
C CYS A 201 6.10 22.12 9.52
N GLY A 202 6.82 23.09 8.96
CA GLY A 202 6.29 24.39 8.59
C GLY A 202 6.36 25.41 9.73
N GLU A 203 6.07 26.66 9.39
CA GLU A 203 6.06 27.77 10.35
C GLU A 203 5.01 27.53 11.43
N GLY A 204 5.38 27.76 12.69
CA GLY A 204 4.49 27.59 13.85
C GLY A 204 4.44 26.16 14.37
N PHE A 205 5.20 25.23 13.78
CA PHE A 205 5.30 23.85 14.21
C PHE A 205 6.76 23.46 14.48
N PHE A 206 6.97 22.56 15.43
CA PHE A 206 8.26 21.94 15.68
C PHE A 206 8.15 20.42 15.61
N ALA A 207 9.23 19.78 15.16
CA ALA A 207 9.33 18.33 15.12
C ALA A 207 9.68 17.79 16.51
N THR A 208 8.86 16.89 17.03
CA THR A 208 9.11 16.21 18.31
C THR A 208 8.46 14.83 18.32
N THR A 209 8.67 14.08 19.41
CA THR A 209 8.01 12.78 19.63
C THR A 209 6.99 12.92 20.74
N VAL A 210 5.74 12.53 20.45
CA VAL A 210 4.63 12.52 21.41
C VAL A 210 4.06 11.11 21.44
N GLU A 211 4.02 10.50 22.62
CA GLU A 211 3.53 9.13 22.81
C GLU A 211 4.23 8.11 21.90
N GLY A 212 5.52 8.28 21.67
CA GLY A 212 6.32 7.41 20.80
C GLY A 212 6.14 7.65 19.29
N ILE A 213 5.34 8.64 18.89
CA ILE A 213 5.10 8.98 17.48
C ILE A 213 5.80 10.30 17.14
N LYS A 214 6.63 10.30 16.09
CA LYS A 214 7.23 11.51 15.51
C LYS A 214 6.13 12.40 14.91
N ARG A 215 5.97 13.62 15.41
CA ARG A 215 4.91 14.56 15.03
C ARG A 215 5.43 15.98 14.83
N CYS A 216 4.80 16.69 13.91
CA CYS A 216 4.84 18.14 13.86
C CYS A 216 3.81 18.68 14.84
N VAL A 217 4.28 19.34 15.89
CA VAL A 217 3.44 19.85 16.99
C VAL A 217 3.38 21.36 16.91
N SER A 218 2.18 21.93 17.05
CA SER A 218 1.98 23.37 17.10
C SER A 218 2.80 23.95 18.25
N CYS A 219 3.54 25.02 18.01
CA CYS A 219 4.42 25.60 19.01
C CYS A 219 3.64 26.21 20.19
N SER A 220 2.34 26.44 20.03
CA SER A 220 1.44 26.87 21.10
C SER A 220 0.80 25.72 21.90
N ASP A 221 0.99 24.45 21.51
CA ASP A 221 0.45 23.29 22.23
C ASP A 221 1.31 22.95 23.46
N THR A 222 1.00 23.58 24.58
CA THR A 222 1.71 23.38 25.86
C THR A 222 1.57 21.97 26.42
N GLY A 223 0.55 21.20 25.99
CA GLY A 223 0.38 19.80 26.38
C GLY A 223 1.38 18.86 25.71
N LYS A 224 2.04 19.30 24.63
CA LYS A 224 2.99 18.50 23.84
C LYS A 224 4.38 19.13 23.73
N GLY A 225 4.72 19.99 24.70
CA GLY A 225 6.04 20.64 24.80
C GLY A 225 6.13 21.99 24.08
N GLY A 226 5.03 22.54 23.58
CA GLY A 226 4.94 23.92 23.11
C GLY A 226 4.97 24.94 24.25
N ILE A 227 5.04 26.22 23.89
CA ILE A 227 5.02 27.37 24.79
C ILE A 227 3.82 28.26 24.41
N ALA A 228 3.05 28.71 25.40
CA ALA A 228 1.92 29.60 25.17
C ALA A 228 2.36 30.88 24.43
N ASP A 229 1.53 31.34 23.50
CA ASP A 229 1.77 32.55 22.69
C ASP A 229 3.08 32.51 21.88
N CYS A 230 3.54 31.32 21.50
CA CYS A 230 4.65 31.17 20.58
C CYS A 230 4.33 31.88 19.25
N LYS A 231 5.01 33.00 19.02
CA LYS A 231 4.97 33.76 17.76
C LYS A 231 6.07 33.26 16.85
N THR A 232 5.70 32.97 15.61
CA THR A 232 6.60 32.74 14.47
C THR A 232 7.23 34.04 14.00
#